data_AF-A0ABC9TM56-F1
#
_entry.id   AF-A0ABC9TM56-F1
#
_cell.length_a   1.000
_cell.length_b   1.000
_cell.length_c   1.000
_cell.angle_alpha   90.00
_cell.angle_beta   90.00
_cell.angle_gamma   90.00
#
_symmetry.space_group_name_H-M   'P 1'
#
loop_
_entity.id
_entity.type
_entity.pdbx_description
1 polymer ?
#
loop_
_entity_poly.entity_id
_entity_poly.type
_entity_poly.pdbx_seq_one_letter_code
_entity_poly.pdbx_strand_id
1 'polypeptide(L)'
;NMVSNNIVAFNNVSAIATYQGGFSWVKQTWTYLEHGTDKEKPVSGYYSWIDVDNLQGMTIGKETYEAIDKLYVPTKDTIIKYKEEADGGKTFYDSDDIPLDDGDDRGDFTFLYTNQASFDFTYSEDFAQREKNTGQPLPEKNNNQYSYFGYSAKKPVRTAPMIPTKTVTDSDEVDVDKNTLEGLGE
;
A
#
# COMPACT_ATOMS: atom_id res chain seq x y z
N ASN A 1 -4.96 -14.20 24.63
CA ASN A 1 -5.37 -14.53 23.24
C ASN A 1 -6.38 -13.51 22.77
N MET A 2 -5.91 -12.39 22.23
CA MET A 2 -6.79 -11.46 21.50
C MET A 2 -7.14 -12.08 20.16
N VAL A 3 -8.41 -12.06 19.80
CA VAL A 3 -8.92 -12.57 18.52
C VAL A 3 -8.72 -11.47 17.47
N SER A 4 -7.81 -11.67 16.52
CA SER A 4 -7.71 -10.81 15.34
C SER A 4 -8.75 -11.23 14.31
N ASN A 5 -9.56 -10.27 13.83
CA ASN A 5 -10.20 -10.42 12.52
C ASN A 5 -9.23 -9.85 11.47
N ASN A 6 -9.07 -10.58 10.37
CA ASN A 6 -8.37 -10.08 9.20
C ASN A 6 -9.42 -9.83 8.12
N ILE A 7 -9.96 -8.61 8.07
CA ILE A 7 -10.88 -8.22 7.01
C ILE A 7 -10.08 -7.46 5.95
N VAL A 8 -10.15 -7.92 4.70
CA VAL A 8 -9.75 -7.11 3.54
C VAL A 8 -11.01 -6.46 2.99
N ALA A 9 -11.06 -5.13 2.98
CA ALA A 9 -12.17 -4.36 2.47
C ALA A 9 -11.76 -3.63 1.19
N PHE A 10 -12.62 -3.67 0.18
CA PHE A 10 -12.52 -2.81 -1.00
C PHE A 10 -13.55 -1.70 -0.81
N ASN A 11 -13.09 -0.48 -0.53
CA ASN A 11 -14.00 0.62 -0.23
C ASN A 11 -14.34 1.44 -1.48
N ASN A 12 -15.42 2.22 -1.41
CA ASN A 12 -15.91 3.03 -2.51
C ASN A 12 -15.00 4.23 -2.85
N VAL A 13 -13.87 4.41 -2.14
CA VAL A 13 -12.89 5.49 -2.37
C VAL A 13 -11.61 4.99 -3.04
N SER A 14 -11.67 3.82 -3.70
CA SER A 14 -10.57 3.19 -4.44
C SER A 14 -9.39 2.81 -3.53
N ALA A 15 -9.70 2.31 -2.33
CA ALA A 15 -8.70 1.79 -1.42
C ALA A 15 -8.92 0.32 -1.07
N ILE A 16 -7.80 -0.39 -0.90
CA ILE A 16 -7.76 -1.71 -0.27
C ILE A 16 -7.40 -1.45 1.19
N ALA A 17 -8.26 -1.87 2.09
CA ALA A 17 -8.05 -1.66 3.51
C ALA A 17 -7.98 -2.96 4.28
N THR A 18 -7.15 -3.00 5.32
CA THR A 18 -7.26 -4.02 6.36
C THR A 18 -7.67 -3.40 7.68
N TYR A 19 -8.55 -4.10 8.40
CA TYR A 19 -8.94 -3.77 9.76
C TYR A 19 -8.37 -4.84 10.68
N GLN A 20 -7.40 -4.47 11.50
CA GLN A 20 -6.73 -5.39 12.43
C GLN A 20 -6.51 -4.71 13.80
N GLY A 21 -6.32 -5.47 14.87
CA GLY A 21 -5.94 -4.91 16.17
C GLY A 21 -5.27 -5.91 17.08
N GLY A 22 -4.63 -5.42 18.14
CA GLY A 22 -3.98 -6.28 19.13
C GLY A 22 -2.70 -6.95 18.66
N PHE A 23 -1.99 -6.31 17.73
CA PHE A 23 -0.68 -6.73 17.25
C PHE A 23 0.35 -5.66 17.61
N SER A 24 1.62 -6.02 17.81
CA SER A 24 2.68 -4.99 17.82
C SER A 24 3.08 -4.64 16.39
N TRP A 25 3.06 -5.64 15.52
CA TRP A 25 3.28 -5.50 14.10
C TRP A 25 2.72 -6.71 13.35
N VAL A 26 2.50 -6.54 12.05
CA VAL A 26 2.16 -7.59 11.09
C VAL A 26 3.06 -7.44 9.88
N LYS A 27 3.65 -8.54 9.41
CA LYS A 27 4.38 -8.57 8.14
C LYS A 27 3.39 -8.84 7.01
N GLN A 28 3.45 -8.03 5.96
CA GLN A 28 2.66 -8.18 4.75
C GLN A 28 3.58 -8.38 3.55
N THR A 29 3.15 -9.24 2.64
CA THR A 29 3.72 -9.40 1.30
C THR A 29 2.62 -9.13 0.31
N TRP A 30 2.83 -8.15 -0.56
CA TRP A 30 1.90 -7.80 -1.63
C TRP A 30 2.52 -8.24 -2.94
N THR A 31 1.84 -9.12 -3.68
CA THR A 31 2.35 -9.70 -4.93
C THR A 31 1.43 -9.37 -6.11
N TYR A 32 2.01 -8.94 -7.24
CA TYR A 32 1.30 -8.74 -8.48
C TYR A 32 1.28 -10.04 -9.29
N LEU A 33 0.09 -10.48 -9.67
CA LEU A 33 -0.12 -11.69 -10.46
C LEU A 33 -0.69 -11.34 -11.83
N GLU A 34 -0.28 -12.10 -12.84
CA GLU A 34 -0.90 -12.06 -14.16
C GLU A 34 -2.34 -12.59 -14.08
N HIS A 35 -3.28 -11.83 -14.65
CA HIS A 35 -4.71 -12.15 -14.59
C HIS A 35 -5.00 -13.58 -15.06
N GLY A 36 -5.83 -14.31 -14.28
CA GLY A 36 -6.19 -15.69 -14.59
C GLY A 36 -5.08 -16.71 -14.28
N THR A 37 -3.98 -16.29 -13.64
CA THR A 37 -2.85 -17.16 -13.31
C THR A 37 -2.31 -16.88 -11.91
N ASP A 38 -1.49 -17.79 -11.40
CA ASP A 38 -0.67 -17.60 -10.18
C ASP A 38 0.76 -17.14 -10.50
N LYS A 39 1.00 -16.63 -11.73
CA LYS A 39 2.33 -16.20 -12.15
C LYS A 39 2.59 -14.77 -11.71
N GLU A 40 3.70 -14.57 -11.02
CA GLU A 40 4.16 -13.23 -10.67
C GLU A 40 4.45 -12.39 -11.91
N LYS A 41 4.00 -11.13 -11.89
CA LYS A 41 4.20 -10.16 -12.97
C LYS A 41 4.92 -8.92 -12.43
N PRO A 42 6.19 -8.71 -12.76
CA PRO A 42 6.86 -7.46 -12.45
C PRO A 42 6.13 -6.27 -13.09
N VAL A 43 5.84 -5.25 -12.28
CA VAL A 43 5.21 -4.00 -12.72
C VAL A 43 5.97 -2.80 -12.17
N SER A 44 5.82 -1.66 -12.84
CA SER A 44 6.26 -0.36 -12.35
C SER A 44 5.05 0.47 -11.99
N GLY A 45 5.10 1.19 -10.88
CA GLY A 45 3.92 1.86 -10.36
C GLY A 45 4.21 2.76 -9.17
N TYR A 46 3.17 2.94 -8.36
CA TYR A 46 3.24 3.68 -7.12
C TYR A 46 2.34 3.02 -6.08
N TYR A 47 2.70 3.25 -4.83
CA TYR A 47 1.98 2.79 -3.66
C TYR A 47 1.72 3.97 -2.75
N SER A 48 0.46 4.27 -2.46
CA SER A 48 0.07 5.33 -1.52
C SER A 48 -0.50 4.68 -0.26
N TRP A 49 0.19 4.82 0.87
CA TRP A 49 -0.42 4.56 2.16
C TRP A 49 -1.09 5.85 2.62
N ILE A 50 -2.38 5.76 2.92
CA ILE A 50 -3.19 6.86 3.44
C ILE A 50 -3.57 6.61 4.89
N ASP A 51 -3.92 7.71 5.58
CA ASP A 51 -4.47 7.66 6.94
C ASP A 51 -3.50 7.04 7.95
N VAL A 52 -2.22 7.44 7.89
CA VAL A 52 -1.22 7.07 8.90
C VAL A 52 -1.36 8.01 10.09
N ASP A 53 -2.08 7.55 11.11
CA ASP A 53 -2.29 8.23 12.39
C ASP A 53 -2.20 7.23 13.56
N ASN A 54 -2.67 7.59 14.75
CA ASN A 54 -2.81 6.65 15.88
C ASN A 54 -1.52 5.88 16.24
N LEU A 55 -0.34 6.49 16.05
CA LEU A 55 0.97 5.85 16.25
C LEU A 55 1.24 4.66 15.31
N GLN A 56 0.67 4.69 14.11
CA GLN A 56 0.92 3.70 13.08
C GLN A 56 2.27 3.91 12.39
N GLY A 57 2.82 2.82 11.85
CA GLY A 57 4.04 2.85 11.07
C GLY A 57 4.16 1.71 10.05
N MET A 58 4.94 1.96 9.00
CA MET A 58 5.33 0.99 8.00
C MET A 58 6.83 0.94 7.92
N THR A 59 7.40 -0.22 8.20
CA THR A 59 8.81 -0.52 7.97
C THR A 59 8.96 -1.24 6.64
N ILE A 60 9.71 -0.63 5.73
CA ILE A 60 10.14 -1.21 4.47
C ILE A 60 11.56 -1.72 4.67
N GLY A 61 11.76 -3.03 4.46
CA GLY A 61 13.07 -3.66 4.59
C GLY A 61 14.06 -3.12 3.56
N LYS A 62 15.36 -3.18 3.87
CA LYS A 62 16.42 -2.63 3.01
C LYS A 62 16.28 -3.05 1.54
N GLU A 63 16.12 -4.35 1.27
CA GLU A 63 16.02 -4.89 -0.09
C GLU A 63 14.81 -4.33 -0.85
N THR A 64 13.66 -4.23 -0.19
CA THR A 64 12.45 -3.63 -0.79
C THR A 64 12.62 -2.12 -0.97
N TYR A 65 13.33 -1.44 -0.07
CA TYR A 65 13.59 -0.01 -0.15
C TYR A 65 14.55 0.34 -1.30
N GLU A 66 15.49 -0.54 -1.65
CA GLU A 66 16.38 -0.37 -2.82
C GLU A 66 15.60 -0.33 -4.15
N ALA A 67 14.39 -0.89 -4.18
CA ALA A 67 13.50 -0.83 -5.35
C ALA A 67 12.60 0.42 -5.41
N ILE A 68 12.68 1.30 -4.39
CA ILE A 68 11.90 2.54 -4.34
C ILE A 68 12.67 3.65 -5.06
N ASP A 69 12.08 4.16 -6.15
CA ASP A 69 12.67 5.20 -6.98
C ASP A 69 12.55 6.59 -6.34
N LYS A 70 11.37 6.86 -5.78
CA LYS A 70 11.00 8.16 -5.20
C LYS A 70 10.01 7.97 -4.07
N LEU A 71 10.09 8.84 -3.07
CA LEU A 71 9.12 8.97 -2.00
C LEU A 71 8.52 10.38 -2.06
N TYR A 72 7.20 10.47 -1.91
CA TYR A 72 6.45 11.72 -1.79
C TYR A 72 5.72 11.72 -0.46
N VAL A 73 5.89 12.81 0.27
CA VAL A 73 5.15 13.14 1.48
C VAL A 73 4.51 14.52 1.31
N PRO A 74 3.36 14.79 1.95
CA PRO A 74 2.80 16.13 2.04
C PRO A 74 3.87 17.10 2.58
N THR A 75 3.87 18.32 2.05
CA THR A 75 4.87 19.33 2.45
C THR A 75 4.33 20.29 3.50
N LYS A 76 3.02 20.43 3.58
CA LYS A 76 2.34 21.28 4.55
C LYS A 76 1.87 20.41 5.72
N ASP A 77 2.36 20.75 6.92
CA ASP A 77 1.90 20.18 8.20
C ASP A 77 1.87 18.64 8.23
N THR A 78 2.72 17.97 7.43
CA THR A 78 2.81 16.50 7.42
C THR A 78 3.13 15.98 8.81
N ILE A 79 2.43 14.92 9.20
CA ILE A 79 2.70 14.21 10.45
C ILE A 79 3.61 13.00 10.23
N ILE A 80 3.86 12.64 8.96
CA ILE A 80 4.73 11.54 8.59
C ILE A 80 6.16 11.85 8.97
N LYS A 81 6.69 11.05 9.89
CA LYS A 81 8.10 11.02 10.23
C LYS A 81 8.76 9.82 9.60
N TYR A 82 10.08 9.88 9.48
CA TYR A 82 10.88 8.76 9.00
C TYR A 82 12.07 8.49 9.91
N LYS A 83 12.46 7.23 9.99
CA LYS A 83 13.72 6.81 10.61
C LYS A 83 14.37 5.70 9.79
N GLU A 84 15.69 5.63 9.88
CA GLU A 84 16.47 4.53 9.34
C GLU A 84 16.63 3.44 10.40
N GLU A 85 16.33 2.21 10.00
CA GLU A 85 16.50 1.03 10.84
C GLU A 85 17.95 0.55 10.81
N ALA A 86 18.35 -0.23 11.81
CA ALA A 86 19.74 -0.70 11.95
C ALA A 86 20.20 -1.59 10.77
N ASP A 87 19.27 -2.24 10.07
CA ASP A 87 19.53 -3.07 8.90
C ASP A 87 19.54 -2.28 7.57
N GLY A 88 19.35 -0.96 7.62
CA GLY A 88 19.24 -0.08 6.45
C GLY A 88 17.81 0.04 5.91
N GLY A 89 16.82 -0.63 6.51
CA GLY A 89 15.41 -0.40 6.25
C GLY A 89 14.98 1.02 6.61
N LYS A 90 13.73 1.36 6.27
CA LYS A 90 13.15 2.66 6.55
C LYS A 90 11.76 2.48 7.15
N THR A 91 11.50 3.18 8.24
CA THR A 91 10.17 3.24 8.84
C THR A 91 9.57 4.62 8.64
N PHE A 92 8.36 4.66 8.11
CA PHE A 92 7.51 5.84 7.95
C PHE A 92 6.34 5.73 8.93
N TYR A 93 6.12 6.73 9.77
CA TYR A 93 5.25 6.58 10.93
C TYR A 93 4.71 7.91 11.47
N ASP A 94 3.59 7.84 12.18
CA ASP A 94 3.13 8.85 13.13
C ASP A 94 3.80 8.59 14.49
N SER A 95 4.40 9.61 15.09
CA SER A 95 5.00 9.50 16.43
C SER A 95 4.28 10.32 17.50
N ASP A 96 3.34 11.17 17.09
CA ASP A 96 2.78 12.21 17.93
C ASP A 96 1.30 11.93 18.28
N ASP A 97 0.73 10.83 17.75
CA ASP A 97 -0.66 10.42 17.96
C ASP A 97 -1.62 11.53 17.54
N ILE A 98 -1.33 12.16 16.39
CA ILE A 98 -2.11 13.27 15.86
C ILE A 98 -3.29 12.68 15.09
N PRO A 99 -4.55 12.90 15.53
CA PRO A 99 -5.70 12.37 14.83
C PRO A 99 -5.87 13.04 13.47
N LEU A 100 -6.27 12.24 12.48
CA LEU A 100 -6.63 12.70 11.14
C LEU A 100 -8.13 12.53 10.90
N ASP A 101 -8.70 13.47 10.15
CA ASP A 101 -10.05 13.34 9.62
C ASP A 101 -10.01 12.61 8.26
N ASP A 102 -11.13 11.98 7.88
CA ASP A 102 -11.27 11.33 6.56
C ASP A 102 -10.87 12.29 5.41
N GLY A 103 -9.81 11.91 4.68
CA GLY A 103 -9.32 12.67 3.54
C GLY A 103 -8.31 13.78 3.86
N ASP A 104 -7.85 13.86 5.12
CA ASP A 104 -6.70 14.66 5.51
C ASP A 104 -5.41 14.01 4.98
N ASP A 105 -4.74 14.68 4.04
CA ASP A 105 -3.57 14.14 3.37
C ASP A 105 -2.30 14.21 4.23
N ARG A 106 -2.30 14.87 5.40
CA ARG A 106 -1.09 15.05 6.24
C ARG A 106 -0.45 13.74 6.70
N GLY A 107 -1.24 12.67 6.81
CA GLY A 107 -0.80 11.31 7.12
C GLY A 107 -0.66 10.40 5.90
N ASP A 108 -0.59 10.95 4.70
CA ASP A 108 -0.37 10.15 3.50
C ASP A 108 1.11 10.11 3.16
N PHE A 109 1.59 9.01 2.59
CA PHE A 109 2.82 9.02 1.82
C PHE A 109 2.73 8.07 0.63
N THR A 110 3.53 8.35 -0.38
CA THR A 110 3.56 7.57 -1.61
C THR A 110 4.98 7.22 -1.99
N PHE A 111 5.24 5.97 -2.34
CA PHE A 111 6.48 5.58 -3.00
C PHE A 111 6.25 5.12 -4.44
N LEU A 112 7.23 5.37 -5.30
CA LEU A 112 7.28 4.88 -6.67
C LEU A 112 8.26 3.73 -6.73
N TYR A 113 7.97 2.78 -7.60
CA TYR A 113 8.78 1.58 -7.76
C TYR A 113 8.83 1.15 -9.23
N THR A 114 9.92 0.48 -9.58
CA THR A 114 10.15 0.00 -10.95
C THR A 114 10.44 -1.49 -10.96
N ASN A 115 9.75 -2.20 -11.85
CA ASN A 115 9.99 -3.61 -12.17
C ASN A 115 9.98 -4.53 -10.94
N GLN A 116 8.96 -4.38 -10.09
CA GLN A 116 8.77 -5.20 -8.88
C GLN A 116 7.56 -6.10 -9.03
N ALA A 117 7.72 -7.38 -8.69
CA ALA A 117 6.62 -8.33 -8.62
C ALA A 117 5.99 -8.37 -7.22
N SER A 118 6.72 -7.96 -6.19
CA SER A 118 6.22 -7.98 -4.82
C SER A 118 6.83 -6.88 -3.94
N PHE A 119 6.14 -6.59 -2.83
CA PHE A 119 6.59 -5.68 -1.78
C PHE A 119 6.44 -6.37 -0.42
N ASP A 120 7.53 -6.39 0.33
CA ASP A 120 7.54 -6.81 1.73
C ASP A 120 7.58 -5.57 2.62
N PHE A 121 6.66 -5.50 3.56
CA PHE A 121 6.67 -4.46 4.58
C PHE A 121 6.06 -4.95 5.89
N THR A 122 6.39 -4.25 6.96
CA THR A 122 5.79 -4.47 8.28
C THR A 122 4.88 -3.30 8.60
N TYR A 123 3.62 -3.56 8.90
CA TYR A 123 2.70 -2.58 9.46
C TYR A 123 2.69 -2.71 10.99
N SER A 124 2.73 -1.60 11.70
CA SER A 124 2.77 -1.55 13.17
C SER A 124 1.85 -0.46 13.70
N GLU A 125 1.39 -0.64 14.94
CA GLU A 125 0.73 0.40 15.73
C GLU A 125 1.16 0.24 17.19
N ASP A 126 1.52 1.35 17.86
CA ASP A 126 1.82 1.34 19.28
C ASP A 126 0.55 1.49 20.13
N PHE A 127 -0.23 0.40 20.20
CA PHE A 127 -1.46 0.36 20.99
C PHE A 127 -1.25 0.66 22.47
N ALA A 128 -0.09 0.30 23.03
CA ALA A 128 0.20 0.53 24.44
C ALA A 128 0.41 2.01 24.74
N GLN A 129 1.06 2.75 23.84
CA GLN A 129 1.19 4.19 23.96
C GLN A 129 -0.12 4.91 23.62
N ARG A 130 -0.85 4.43 22.60
CA ARG A 130 -2.18 4.96 22.24
C ARG A 130 -3.18 4.84 23.40
N GLU A 131 -3.19 3.70 24.10
CA GLU A 131 -4.02 3.50 25.29
C GLU A 131 -3.66 4.51 26.40
N LYS A 132 -2.37 4.78 26.61
CA LYS A 132 -1.93 5.81 27.59
C LYS A 132 -2.38 7.22 27.20
N ASN A 133 -2.34 7.54 25.91
CA ASN A 133 -2.71 8.86 25.40
C ASN A 133 -4.23 9.10 25.44
N THR A 134 -5.02 8.08 25.09
CA THR A 134 -6.48 8.21 24.90
C THR A 134 -7.30 7.71 26.08
N GLY A 135 -6.73 6.86 26.94
CA GLY A 135 -7.45 6.13 27.98
C GLY A 135 -8.40 5.06 27.44
N GLN A 136 -8.32 4.73 26.15
CA GLN A 136 -9.15 3.72 25.49
C GLN A 136 -8.32 2.45 25.29
N PRO A 137 -8.48 1.42 26.13
CA PRO A 137 -7.77 0.16 25.93
C PRO A 137 -8.26 -0.54 24.67
N LEU A 138 -7.41 -1.41 24.13
CA LEU A 138 -7.85 -2.37 23.13
C LEU A 138 -9.01 -3.22 23.68
N PRO A 139 -10.12 -3.35 22.96
CA PRO A 139 -11.28 -4.09 23.46
C PRO A 139 -10.93 -5.57 23.63
N GLU A 140 -11.29 -6.15 24.79
CA GLU A 140 -11.02 -7.57 25.11
C GLU A 140 -11.64 -8.55 24.10
N LYS A 141 -12.72 -8.10 23.43
CA LYS A 141 -13.39 -8.82 22.36
C LYS A 141 -13.41 -7.95 21.12
N ASN A 142 -13.19 -8.60 20.00
CA ASN A 142 -13.34 -8.06 18.67
C ASN A 142 -14.69 -7.33 18.48
N ASN A 143 -14.63 -6.05 18.10
CA ASN A 143 -15.80 -5.19 17.90
C ASN A 143 -15.74 -4.34 16.61
N ASN A 144 -14.85 -4.68 15.67
CA ASN A 144 -14.58 -3.91 14.45
C ASN A 144 -14.05 -2.47 14.64
N GLN A 145 -13.63 -2.06 15.84
CA GLN A 145 -12.93 -0.77 16.08
C GLN A 145 -11.42 -0.92 15.92
N TYR A 146 -10.99 -1.20 14.70
CA TYR A 146 -9.63 -1.65 14.42
C TYR A 146 -8.75 -0.60 13.76
N SER A 147 -7.44 -0.79 13.90
CA SER A 147 -6.42 -0.07 13.15
C SER A 147 -6.66 -0.24 11.67
N TYR A 148 -6.80 0.90 11.02
CA TYR A 148 -7.02 1.00 9.61
C TYR A 148 -5.67 1.04 8.89
N PHE A 149 -5.49 0.13 7.95
CA PHE A 149 -4.41 0.21 6.97
C PHE A 149 -5.04 0.54 5.62
N GLY A 150 -4.73 1.69 5.02
CA GLY A 150 -5.32 2.12 3.76
C GLY A 150 -4.34 2.19 2.60
N TYR A 151 -4.49 1.34 1.58
CA TYR A 151 -3.82 1.54 0.30
C TYR A 151 -4.71 2.32 -0.65
N SER A 152 -4.23 3.44 -1.21
CA SER A 152 -4.96 4.16 -2.25
C SER A 152 -4.33 3.99 -3.64
N ALA A 153 -5.19 3.72 -4.64
CA ALA A 153 -4.81 3.84 -6.05
C ALA A 153 -4.91 5.29 -6.57
N LYS A 154 -4.96 6.29 -5.69
CA LYS A 154 -4.90 7.71 -6.06
C LYS A 154 -3.45 8.16 -6.11
N LYS A 155 -3.08 8.72 -7.26
CA LYS A 155 -1.74 9.28 -7.47
C LYS A 155 -1.64 10.66 -6.79
N PRO A 156 -0.62 10.91 -5.96
CA PRO A 156 -0.48 12.20 -5.25
C PRO A 156 -0.18 13.37 -6.21
N VAL A 157 0.36 13.08 -7.40
CA VAL A 157 0.71 14.07 -8.41
C VAL A 157 0.18 13.67 -9.78
N ARG A 158 -0.37 14.65 -10.51
CA ARG A 158 -0.75 14.44 -11.92
C ARG A 158 0.49 13.99 -12.70
N THR A 159 0.41 12.82 -13.29
CA THR A 159 1.37 12.40 -14.32
C THR A 159 0.72 12.42 -15.68
N ALA A 160 1.54 12.46 -16.73
CA ALA A 160 1.06 12.25 -18.07
C ALA A 160 0.19 10.99 -18.12
N PRO A 161 -0.97 11.02 -18.81
CA PRO A 161 -1.76 9.81 -19.04
C PRO A 161 -0.86 8.77 -19.71
N MET A 162 -0.81 7.56 -19.15
CA MET A 162 -0.24 6.45 -19.90
C MET A 162 -1.19 6.17 -21.07
N ILE A 163 -0.72 6.32 -22.31
CA ILE A 163 -1.46 5.89 -23.49
C ILE A 163 -1.42 4.36 -23.45
N PRO A 164 -2.56 3.66 -23.31
CA PRO A 164 -2.57 2.20 -23.34
C PRO A 164 -2.02 1.74 -24.68
N THR A 165 -0.90 1.03 -24.67
CA THR A 165 -0.35 0.39 -25.86
C THR A 165 -0.85 -1.05 -25.90
N LYS A 166 -1.63 -1.38 -26.92
CA LYS A 166 -1.93 -2.77 -27.27
C LYS A 166 -0.94 -3.19 -28.36
N THR A 167 -0.10 -4.18 -28.08
CA THR A 167 0.70 -4.83 -29.12
C THR A 167 -0.16 -5.90 -29.78
N VAL A 168 -0.34 -5.81 -31.10
CA VAL A 168 -0.90 -6.89 -31.91
C VAL A 168 0.26 -7.54 -32.66
N THR A 169 0.29 -8.86 -32.65
CA THR A 169 1.28 -9.63 -33.41
C THR A 169 0.53 -10.34 -34.51
N ASP A 170 0.94 -10.09 -35.75
CA ASP A 170 0.55 -10.91 -36.89
C ASP A 170 1.70 -11.89 -37.12
N SER A 171 1.62 -13.06 -36.46
CA SER A 171 2.79 -13.96 -36.31
C SER A 171 3.32 -14.52 -37.63
N ASP A 172 2.56 -14.41 -38.71
CA ASP A 172 2.94 -14.89 -40.04
C ASP A 172 3.36 -13.76 -41.02
N GLU A 173 3.07 -12.48 -40.70
CA GLU A 173 3.28 -11.29 -41.54
C GLU A 173 2.82 -11.45 -43.01
N VAL A 174 1.82 -12.30 -43.26
CA VAL A 174 1.36 -12.58 -44.63
C VAL A 174 0.22 -11.65 -45.03
N ASP A 175 0.32 -11.04 -46.22
CA ASP A 175 -0.80 -10.31 -46.81
C ASP A 175 -2.00 -11.26 -47.01
N VAL A 176 -3.08 -11.02 -46.27
CA VAL A 176 -4.34 -11.76 -46.36
C VAL A 176 -5.52 -10.83 -46.68
N ASP A 177 -6.45 -11.29 -47.53
CA ASP A 177 -7.67 -10.56 -47.89
C ASP A 177 -8.60 -10.31 -46.67
N LYS A 178 -8.43 -11.08 -45.60
CA LYS A 178 -9.08 -10.91 -44.28
C LYS A 178 -8.11 -11.33 -43.17
N ASN A 179 -7.80 -10.39 -42.28
CA ASN A 179 -6.96 -10.63 -41.11
C ASN A 179 -7.84 -10.92 -39.87
N THR A 180 -7.61 -12.06 -39.22
CA THR A 180 -8.17 -12.37 -37.90
C THR A 180 -7.05 -12.25 -36.88
N LEU A 181 -7.02 -11.12 -36.16
CA LEU A 181 -6.07 -10.90 -35.08
C LEU A 181 -6.29 -11.93 -33.96
N GLU A 182 -5.36 -12.86 -33.79
CA GLU A 182 -5.33 -13.75 -32.63
C GLU A 182 -4.79 -12.96 -31.43
N GLY A 183 -5.71 -12.33 -30.71
CA GLY A 183 -5.42 -11.47 -29.57
C GLY A 183 -6.69 -10.96 -28.89
N LEU A 184 -7.69 -11.84 -28.81
CA LEU A 184 -8.87 -11.71 -27.97
C LEU A 184 -8.90 -12.94 -27.07
N GLY A 185 -8.09 -12.92 -26.02
CA GLY A 185 -8.39 -13.75 -24.86
C GLY A 185 -9.75 -13.33 -24.32
N GLU A 186 -10.64 -14.31 -24.16
CA GLU A 186 -11.88 -14.19 -23.39
C GLU A 186 -11.60 -13.78 -21.94
#